data_AF-A0A8J2M9E3-F1
#
_entry.id   AF-A0A8J2M9E3-F1
#
_cell.length_a   1.000
_cell.length_b   1.000
_cell.length_c   1.000
_cell.angle_alpha   90.00
_cell.angle_beta   90.00
_cell.angle_gamma   90.00
#
_symmetry.space_group_name_H-M   'P 1'
#
loop_
_entity.id
_entity.type
_entity.pdbx_description
1 polymer ?
#
loop_
_entity_poly.entity_id
_entity_poly.type
_entity_poly.pdbx_seq_one_letter_code
_entity_poly.pdbx_strand_id
1 'polypeptide(L)'
;MTERATKSGLALEAQRKIHGKYNSELAGQLLEWVAQLTGKNFSTDGDVKNFLEVFKDGTALCSLANALQPGSVKKVSTSGMAFKQMENISFFLSFAEKHVAKLELFQTVDLFEGQDPNAVVVCLSSLARKSEELFGKPGLGPKEAKGEKREWSEQKLRAGEAIIGLQMGTNKGANASGINMGNTRHM
;
A
#
# COMPACT_ATOMS: atom_id res chain seq x y z
N MET A 1 -31.09 -7.29 -4.89
CA MET A 1 -29.83 -7.61 -5.57
C MET A 1 -29.71 -6.65 -6.74
N THR A 2 -28.67 -5.81 -6.77
CA THR A 2 -28.42 -4.94 -7.91
C THR A 2 -27.66 -5.78 -8.93
N GLU A 3 -28.36 -6.49 -9.81
CA GLU A 3 -27.71 -7.25 -10.87
C GLU A 3 -27.11 -6.28 -11.89
N ARG A 4 -25.80 -6.03 -11.77
CA ARG A 4 -25.02 -5.46 -12.87
C ARG A 4 -24.81 -6.55 -13.91
N ALA A 5 -24.86 -6.15 -15.18
CA ALA A 5 -24.59 -7.05 -16.30
C ALA A 5 -23.24 -7.75 -16.11
N THR A 6 -23.21 -9.06 -16.32
CA THR A 6 -21.98 -9.85 -16.28
C THR A 6 -20.98 -9.30 -17.30
N LYS A 7 -19.76 -9.00 -16.86
CA LYS A 7 -18.72 -8.46 -17.75
C LYS A 7 -18.41 -9.48 -18.86
N SER A 8 -18.24 -8.99 -20.09
CA SER A 8 -17.93 -9.82 -21.26
C SER A 8 -16.77 -9.22 -22.08
N GLY A 9 -16.18 -10.03 -22.96
CA GLY A 9 -15.07 -9.62 -23.83
C GLY A 9 -13.86 -9.07 -23.06
N LEU A 10 -13.37 -7.90 -23.50
CA LEU A 10 -12.21 -7.22 -22.90
C LEU A 10 -12.42 -6.91 -21.41
N ALA A 11 -13.64 -6.56 -21.00
CA ALA A 11 -13.95 -6.23 -19.60
C ALA A 11 -13.84 -7.45 -18.67
N LEU A 12 -14.19 -8.64 -19.17
CA LEU A 12 -14.02 -9.90 -18.44
C LEU A 12 -12.54 -10.28 -18.31
N GLU A 13 -11.76 -10.11 -19.38
CA GLU A 13 -10.32 -10.39 -19.35
C GLU A 13 -9.58 -9.48 -18.37
N ALA A 14 -9.90 -8.19 -18.36
CA ALA A 14 -9.37 -7.23 -17.39
C ALA A 14 -9.73 -7.62 -15.95
N GLN A 15 -10.98 -8.01 -15.69
CA GLN A 15 -11.40 -8.48 -14.38
C GLN A 15 -10.64 -9.75 -13.96
N ARG A 16 -10.46 -10.72 -14.87
CA ARG A 16 -9.68 -11.93 -14.58
C ARG A 16 -8.23 -11.61 -14.20
N LYS A 17 -7.59 -10.65 -14.89
CA LYS A 17 -6.24 -10.20 -14.56
C LYS A 17 -6.18 -9.53 -13.19
N ILE A 18 -7.19 -8.76 -12.79
CA ILE A 18 -7.29 -8.15 -11.46
C ILE A 18 -7.42 -9.24 -10.40
N HIS A 19 -8.39 -10.14 -10.54
CA HIS A 19 -8.59 -11.26 -9.60
C HIS A 19 -7.37 -12.19 -9.53
N GLY A 20 -6.62 -12.34 -10.62
CA GLY A 20 -5.37 -13.13 -10.65
C GLY A 20 -4.22 -12.55 -9.82
N LYS A 21 -4.30 -11.27 -9.40
CA LYS A 21 -3.32 -10.67 -8.47
C LYS A 21 -3.59 -11.03 -7.01
N TYR A 22 -4.76 -11.58 -6.72
CA TYR A 22 -5.16 -11.90 -5.36
C TYR A 22 -4.23 -12.96 -4.75
N ASN A 23 -3.69 -12.65 -3.58
CA ASN A 23 -2.85 -13.57 -2.82
C ASN A 23 -3.65 -14.18 -1.67
N SER A 24 -4.04 -15.45 -1.82
CA SER A 24 -4.78 -16.21 -0.81
C SER A 24 -4.02 -16.40 0.50
N GLU A 25 -2.70 -16.59 0.45
CA GLU A 25 -1.88 -16.78 1.65
C GLU A 25 -1.86 -15.51 2.50
N LEU A 26 -1.62 -14.36 1.86
CA LEU A 26 -1.63 -13.06 2.54
C LEU A 26 -3.02 -12.74 3.09
N ALA A 27 -4.09 -13.07 2.34
CA ALA A 27 -5.45 -12.88 2.80
C ALA A 27 -5.78 -13.71 4.04
N GLY A 28 -5.32 -14.96 4.12
CA GLY A 28 -5.48 -15.81 5.30
C GLY A 28 -4.76 -15.24 6.53
N GLN A 29 -3.52 -14.78 6.37
CA GLN A 29 -2.77 -14.12 7.44
C GLN A 29 -3.45 -12.84 7.92
N LEU A 30 -4.02 -12.05 7.01
CA LEU A 30 -4.77 -10.85 7.36
C LEU A 30 -6.07 -11.17 8.10
N LEU A 31 -6.79 -12.23 7.70
CA LEU A 31 -7.97 -12.70 8.41
C LEU A 31 -7.60 -13.09 9.86
N GLU A 32 -6.55 -13.87 10.04
CA GLU A 32 -6.07 -14.24 11.38
C GLU A 32 -5.67 -13.01 12.19
N TRP A 33 -4.92 -12.07 11.60
CA TRP A 33 -4.53 -10.82 12.24
C TRP A 33 -5.73 -9.99 12.70
N VAL A 34 -6.76 -9.85 11.84
CA VAL A 34 -7.99 -9.15 12.21
C VAL A 34 -8.75 -9.89 13.31
N ALA A 35 -8.78 -11.22 13.28
CA ALA A 35 -9.43 -12.03 14.31
C ALA A 35 -8.77 -11.83 15.67
N GLN A 36 -7.43 -11.87 15.71
CA GLN A 36 -6.63 -11.63 16.91
C GLN A 36 -6.88 -10.22 17.49
N LEU A 37 -6.95 -9.18 16.64
CA LEU A 37 -7.15 -7.81 17.10
C LEU A 37 -8.58 -7.49 17.55
N THR A 38 -9.56 -8.08 16.88
CA THR A 38 -10.98 -7.81 17.15
C THR A 38 -11.60 -8.77 18.17
N GLY A 39 -10.93 -9.89 18.47
CA GLY A 39 -11.45 -10.95 19.33
C GLY A 39 -12.66 -11.68 18.73
N LYS A 40 -12.89 -11.56 17.42
CA LYS A 40 -13.98 -12.23 16.70
C LYS A 40 -13.47 -13.50 16.05
N ASN A 41 -14.30 -14.55 16.09
CA ASN A 41 -14.05 -15.79 15.38
C ASN A 41 -14.79 -15.76 14.04
N PHE A 42 -14.04 -15.78 12.94
CA PHE A 42 -14.52 -15.97 11.59
C PHE A 42 -13.60 -16.94 10.85
N SER A 43 -14.04 -17.47 9.69
CA SER A 43 -13.18 -18.37 8.92
C SER A 43 -11.93 -17.63 8.45
N THR A 44 -10.76 -18.22 8.73
CA THR A 44 -9.44 -17.74 8.33
C THR A 44 -9.00 -18.28 6.96
N ASP A 45 -9.93 -18.90 6.21
CA ASP A 45 -9.62 -19.41 4.89
C ASP A 45 -9.32 -18.25 3.93
N GLY A 46 -8.15 -18.26 3.32
CA GLY A 46 -7.70 -17.26 2.35
C GLY A 46 -8.41 -17.30 0.99
N ASP A 47 -9.55 -17.97 0.90
CA ASP A 47 -10.35 -18.04 -0.31
C ASP A 47 -11.03 -16.70 -0.57
N VAL A 48 -11.02 -16.26 -1.85
CA VAL A 48 -11.62 -14.97 -2.26
C VAL A 48 -13.07 -14.85 -1.80
N LYS A 49 -13.85 -15.94 -1.89
CA LYS A 49 -15.26 -15.95 -1.49
C LYS A 49 -15.41 -15.74 0.02
N ASN A 50 -14.66 -16.50 0.81
CA ASN A 50 -14.67 -16.38 2.27
C ASN A 50 -14.22 -14.97 2.71
N PHE A 51 -13.11 -14.49 2.15
CA PHE A 51 -12.58 -13.17 2.44
C PHE A 51 -13.60 -12.06 2.16
N LEU A 52 -14.28 -12.12 1.01
CA LEU A 52 -15.34 -11.18 0.69
C LEU A 52 -16.52 -11.30 1.66
N GLU A 53 -17.01 -12.51 1.93
CA GLU A 53 -18.15 -12.72 2.84
C GLU A 53 -17.89 -12.18 4.26
N VAL A 54 -16.69 -12.43 4.81
CA VAL A 54 -16.30 -11.96 6.14
C VAL A 54 -16.28 -10.42 6.23
N PHE A 55 -15.77 -9.74 5.20
CA PHE A 55 -15.59 -8.30 5.22
C PHE A 55 -16.74 -7.50 4.60
N LYS A 56 -17.62 -8.13 3.81
CA LYS A 56 -18.71 -7.48 3.05
C LYS A 56 -19.67 -6.67 3.90
N ASP A 57 -19.95 -7.13 5.12
CA ASP A 57 -20.83 -6.42 6.05
C ASP A 57 -20.21 -5.12 6.61
N GLY A 58 -18.89 -4.97 6.47
CA GLY A 58 -18.11 -3.86 7.03
C GLY A 58 -17.99 -3.89 8.55
N THR A 59 -18.70 -4.76 9.26
CA THR A 59 -18.70 -4.81 10.74
C THR A 59 -17.35 -5.26 11.29
N ALA A 60 -16.68 -6.21 10.64
CA ALA A 60 -15.33 -6.65 10.99
C ALA A 60 -14.30 -5.52 10.80
N LEU A 61 -14.40 -4.78 9.69
CA LEU A 61 -13.54 -3.63 9.39
C LEU A 61 -13.73 -2.49 10.40
N CYS A 62 -14.97 -2.14 10.74
CA CYS A 62 -15.21 -1.12 11.77
C CYS A 62 -14.71 -1.57 13.16
N SER A 63 -14.83 -2.86 13.47
CA SER A 63 -14.31 -3.42 14.72
C SER A 63 -12.78 -3.35 14.75
N LEU A 64 -12.11 -3.62 13.62
CA LEU A 64 -10.67 -3.46 13.46
C LEU A 64 -10.24 -2.01 13.68
N ALA A 65 -10.92 -1.04 13.05
CA ALA A 65 -10.63 0.37 13.24
C ALA A 65 -10.76 0.79 14.71
N ASN A 66 -11.83 0.35 15.39
CA ASN A 66 -12.02 0.62 16.83
C ASN A 66 -11.01 -0.11 17.71
N ALA A 67 -10.54 -1.29 17.30
CA ALA A 67 -9.47 -1.99 17.99
C ALA A 67 -8.15 -1.22 17.86
N LEU A 68 -7.78 -0.76 16.66
CA LEU A 68 -6.55 -0.01 16.44
C LEU A 68 -6.57 1.35 17.13
N GLN A 69 -7.67 2.09 16.98
CA GLN A 69 -7.86 3.39 17.59
C GLN A 69 -9.28 3.48 18.19
N PRO A 70 -9.40 3.47 19.53
CA PRO A 70 -10.69 3.56 20.21
C PRO A 70 -11.48 4.81 19.78
N GLY A 71 -12.76 4.63 19.45
CA GLY A 71 -13.66 5.73 19.09
C GLY A 71 -13.58 6.18 17.61
N SER A 72 -12.87 5.44 16.76
CA SER A 72 -12.78 5.74 15.32
C SER A 72 -14.13 5.62 14.60
N VAL A 73 -14.91 4.59 14.91
CA VAL A 73 -16.24 4.35 14.36
C VAL A 73 -17.26 4.33 15.50
N LYS A 74 -18.06 5.40 15.60
CA LYS A 74 -19.02 5.61 16.70
C LYS A 74 -20.24 4.69 16.64
N LYS A 75 -20.71 4.35 15.44
CA LYS A 75 -21.93 3.56 15.23
C LYS A 75 -21.70 2.53 14.13
N VAL A 76 -21.60 1.26 14.53
CA VAL A 76 -21.51 0.14 13.59
C VAL A 76 -22.91 -0.42 13.38
N SER A 77 -23.31 -0.52 12.11
CA SER A 77 -24.62 -1.01 11.74
C SER A 77 -24.59 -2.51 11.45
N THR A 78 -25.48 -3.30 12.05
CA THR A 78 -25.52 -4.77 11.85
C THR A 78 -26.68 -5.23 10.95
N SER A 79 -27.46 -4.31 10.39
CA SER A 79 -28.55 -4.71 9.50
C SER A 79 -28.03 -5.18 8.15
N GLY A 80 -28.58 -6.28 7.62
CA GLY A 80 -28.27 -6.79 6.28
C GLY A 80 -28.76 -5.94 5.10
N MET A 81 -29.09 -4.66 5.33
CA MET A 81 -29.43 -3.73 4.25
C MET A 81 -28.16 -3.23 3.57
N ALA A 82 -28.11 -3.35 2.23
CA ALA A 82 -26.95 -3.00 1.41
C ALA A 82 -26.39 -1.60 1.70
N PHE A 83 -27.25 -0.57 1.79
CA PHE A 83 -26.82 0.80 2.09
C PHE A 83 -26.08 0.91 3.43
N LYS A 84 -26.52 0.16 4.46
CA LYS A 84 -25.88 0.20 5.79
C LYS A 84 -24.55 -0.56 5.81
N GLN A 85 -24.44 -1.65 5.05
CA GLN A 85 -23.16 -2.36 4.86
C GLN A 85 -22.15 -1.45 4.13
N MET A 86 -22.59 -0.76 3.07
CA MET A 86 -21.77 0.24 2.37
C MET A 86 -21.35 1.41 3.27
N GLU A 87 -22.24 1.88 4.14
CA GLU A 87 -21.95 2.93 5.11
C GLU A 87 -20.86 2.50 6.12
N ASN A 88 -20.94 1.26 6.63
CA ASN A 88 -19.89 0.71 7.50
C ASN A 88 -18.51 0.69 6.81
N ILE A 89 -18.47 0.24 5.54
CA ILE A 89 -17.23 0.25 4.75
C ILE A 89 -16.71 1.68 4.59
N SER A 90 -17.59 2.65 4.32
CA SER A 90 -17.21 4.06 4.24
C SER A 90 -16.60 4.58 5.55
N PHE A 91 -17.14 4.20 6.70
CA PHE A 91 -16.56 4.60 7.99
C PHE A 91 -15.15 4.04 8.20
N PHE A 92 -14.91 2.79 7.78
CA PHE A 92 -13.56 2.23 7.79
C PHE A 92 -12.62 2.99 6.85
N LEU A 93 -13.06 3.32 5.63
CA LEU A 93 -12.25 4.06 4.66
C LEU A 93 -11.88 5.46 5.17
N SER A 94 -12.80 6.17 5.84
CA SER A 94 -12.50 7.46 6.48
C SER A 94 -11.47 7.36 7.62
N PHE A 95 -11.39 6.21 8.29
CA PHE A 95 -10.33 5.92 9.24
C PHE A 95 -9.00 5.59 8.52
N ALA A 96 -9.05 4.70 7.53
CA ALA A 96 -7.87 4.26 6.78
C ALA A 96 -7.19 5.40 6.01
N GLU A 97 -7.93 6.37 5.48
CA GLU A 97 -7.39 7.53 4.75
C GLU A 97 -6.41 8.36 5.58
N LYS A 98 -6.52 8.34 6.92
CA LYS A 98 -5.61 9.08 7.81
C LYS A 98 -4.25 8.42 7.98
N HIS A 99 -4.16 7.12 7.71
CA HIS A 99 -3.01 6.28 8.07
C HIS A 99 -2.37 5.58 6.86
N VAL A 100 -3.15 5.33 5.81
CA VAL A 100 -2.77 4.60 4.60
C VAL A 100 -2.69 5.55 3.41
N ALA A 101 -1.78 5.29 2.47
CA ALA A 101 -1.64 6.11 1.27
C ALA A 101 -2.90 6.00 0.39
N LYS A 102 -3.30 7.08 -0.27
CA LYS A 102 -4.50 7.10 -1.13
C LYS A 102 -4.49 6.06 -2.25
N LEU A 103 -3.31 5.69 -2.73
CA LEU A 103 -3.12 4.67 -3.77
C LEU A 103 -3.40 3.24 -3.28
N GLU A 104 -3.36 3.02 -1.97
CA GLU A 104 -3.60 1.73 -1.32
C GLU A 104 -4.99 1.66 -0.68
N LEU A 105 -5.82 2.70 -0.81
CA LEU A 105 -7.22 2.66 -0.40
C LEU A 105 -8.05 1.97 -1.49
N PHE A 106 -8.99 1.14 -1.04
CA PHE A 106 -9.98 0.53 -1.93
C PHE A 106 -11.28 1.34 -1.93
N GLN A 107 -12.15 1.10 -2.91
CA GLN A 107 -13.47 1.70 -3.01
C GLN A 107 -14.54 0.74 -2.49
N THR A 108 -15.67 1.25 -2.02
CA THR A 108 -16.76 0.42 -1.49
C THR A 108 -17.22 -0.68 -2.46
N VAL A 109 -17.19 -0.42 -3.77
CA VAL A 109 -17.54 -1.39 -4.82
C VAL A 109 -16.56 -2.57 -4.91
N ASP A 110 -15.27 -2.34 -4.58
CA ASP A 110 -14.22 -3.36 -4.65
C ASP A 110 -14.49 -4.50 -3.67
N LEU A 111 -15.01 -4.16 -2.50
CA LEU A 111 -15.39 -5.11 -1.45
C LEU A 111 -16.85 -5.57 -1.57
N PHE A 112 -17.81 -4.63 -1.68
CA PHE A 112 -19.23 -4.96 -1.61
C PHE A 112 -19.72 -5.79 -2.82
N GLU A 113 -19.25 -5.42 -4.01
CA GLU A 113 -19.55 -6.15 -5.26
C GLU A 113 -18.44 -7.14 -5.64
N GLY A 114 -17.32 -7.15 -4.89
CA GLY A 114 -16.18 -8.02 -5.17
C GLY A 114 -15.45 -7.66 -6.47
N GLN A 115 -15.42 -6.38 -6.85
CA GLN A 115 -14.80 -5.92 -8.10
C GLN A 115 -13.27 -6.06 -8.08
N ASP A 116 -12.63 -5.76 -6.94
CA ASP A 116 -11.18 -5.91 -6.74
C ASP A 116 -10.89 -6.31 -5.27
N PRO A 117 -10.98 -7.61 -4.94
CA PRO A 117 -10.67 -8.10 -3.61
C PRO A 117 -9.19 -7.86 -3.23
N ASN A 118 -8.30 -7.75 -4.21
CA ASN A 118 -6.88 -7.54 -3.98
C ASN A 118 -6.59 -6.13 -3.46
N ALA A 119 -7.34 -5.11 -3.91
CA ALA A 119 -7.24 -3.76 -3.35
C ALA A 119 -7.51 -3.73 -1.84
N VAL A 120 -8.46 -4.54 -1.36
CA VAL A 120 -8.76 -4.68 0.08
C VAL A 120 -7.59 -5.34 0.83
N VAL A 121 -7.00 -6.40 0.27
CA VAL A 121 -5.82 -7.08 0.82
C VAL A 121 -4.64 -6.10 0.92
N VAL A 122 -4.39 -5.30 -0.12
CA VAL A 122 -3.31 -4.29 -0.12
C VAL A 122 -3.56 -3.23 0.95
N CYS A 123 -4.79 -2.72 1.07
CA CYS A 123 -5.15 -1.74 2.09
C CYS A 123 -4.91 -2.26 3.50
N LEU A 124 -5.39 -3.47 3.79
CA LEU A 124 -5.22 -4.12 5.09
C LEU A 124 -3.75 -4.45 5.38
N SER A 125 -3.00 -4.94 4.38
CA SER A 125 -1.56 -5.17 4.54
C SER A 125 -0.80 -3.88 4.87
N SER A 126 -1.18 -2.76 4.26
CA SER A 126 -0.53 -1.47 4.48
C SER A 126 -0.85 -0.94 5.87
N LEU A 127 -2.09 -1.11 6.32
CA LEU A 127 -2.49 -0.80 7.69
C LEU A 127 -1.78 -1.69 8.71
N ALA A 128 -1.64 -2.99 8.43
CA ALA A 128 -0.97 -3.93 9.32
C ALA A 128 0.53 -3.65 9.48
N ARG A 129 1.22 -3.22 8.42
CA ARG A 129 2.63 -2.79 8.50
C ARG A 129 2.82 -1.58 9.42
N LYS A 130 1.87 -0.64 9.38
CA LYS A 130 1.90 0.58 10.20
C LYS A 130 1.33 0.38 11.61
N SER A 131 0.72 -0.78 11.89
CA SER A 131 0.01 -1.02 13.14
C SER A 131 0.92 -0.96 14.37
N GLU A 132 2.11 -1.52 14.27
CA GLU A 132 3.08 -1.54 15.38
C GLU A 132 3.58 -0.14 15.72
N GLU A 133 3.85 0.67 14.69
CA GLU A 133 4.36 2.04 14.86
C GLU A 133 3.28 3.03 15.32
N LEU A 134 2.07 2.96 14.75
CA LEU A 134 1.02 3.95 15.01
C LEU A 134 0.15 3.60 16.23
N PHE A 135 -0.10 2.30 16.47
CA PHE A 135 -1.07 1.86 17.48
C PHE A 135 -0.45 0.99 18.57
N GLY A 136 0.85 0.63 18.46
CA GLY A 136 1.52 -0.25 19.43
C GLY A 136 0.94 -1.68 19.46
N LYS A 137 0.23 -2.08 18.39
CA LYS A 137 -0.40 -3.39 18.25
C LYS A 137 0.40 -4.28 17.31
N PRO A 138 0.40 -5.62 17.48
CA PRO A 138 1.16 -6.51 16.61
C PRO A 138 0.83 -6.23 15.15
N GLY A 139 1.85 -5.88 14.37
CA GLY A 139 1.72 -5.66 12.93
C GLY A 139 1.93 -6.94 12.13
N LEU A 140 1.61 -6.88 10.84
CA LEU A 140 1.90 -7.94 9.87
C LEU A 140 2.74 -7.38 8.73
N GLY A 141 3.81 -8.09 8.40
CA GLY A 141 4.68 -7.79 7.26
C GLY A 141 5.95 -6.97 7.61
N PRO A 142 6.75 -6.65 6.59
CA PRO A 142 8.02 -5.95 6.78
C PRO A 142 7.81 -4.52 7.27
N LYS A 143 8.63 -4.09 8.22
CA LYS A 143 8.62 -2.73 8.76
C LYS A 143 9.03 -1.73 7.69
N GLU A 144 8.36 -0.58 7.65
CA GLU A 144 8.74 0.50 6.74
C GLU A 144 10.14 1.02 7.09
N ALA A 145 10.98 1.19 6.06
CA ALA A 145 12.35 1.65 6.25
C ALA A 145 12.35 3.12 6.71
N LYS A 146 12.93 3.37 7.87
CA LYS A 146 13.19 4.73 8.34
C LYS A 146 14.48 5.22 7.70
N GLY A 147 14.38 6.19 6.80
CA GLY A 147 15.55 6.87 6.27
C GLY A 147 16.23 7.65 7.38
N GLU A 148 17.42 7.22 7.80
CA GLU A 148 18.25 8.00 8.70
C GLU A 148 18.88 9.14 7.90
N LYS A 149 18.39 10.37 8.11
CA LYS A 149 19.09 11.55 7.60
C LYS A 149 20.36 11.71 8.42
N ARG A 150 21.49 11.38 7.81
CA ARG A 150 22.79 11.59 8.43
C ARG A 150 23.11 13.07 8.41
N GLU A 151 22.99 13.73 9.56
CA GLU A 151 23.46 15.09 9.73
C GLU A 151 25.00 15.08 9.82
N TRP A 152 25.67 15.86 8.96
CA TRP A 152 27.11 16.08 9.04
C TRP A 152 27.39 17.41 9.72
N SER A 153 28.47 17.49 10.52
CA SER A 153 28.90 18.77 11.07
C SER A 153 29.27 19.75 9.95
N GLU A 154 29.06 21.05 10.19
CA GLU A 154 29.37 22.11 9.22
C GLU A 154 30.84 22.07 8.79
N GLN A 155 31.75 21.77 9.73
CA GLN A 155 33.18 21.59 9.44
C GLN A 155 33.43 20.43 8.47
N LYS A 156 32.66 19.34 8.57
CA LYS A 156 32.78 18.16 7.68
C LYS A 156 32.17 18.42 6.31
N LEU A 157 31.09 19.19 6.23
CA LEU A 157 30.52 19.67 4.96
C LEU A 157 31.51 20.58 4.22
N ARG A 158 32.08 21.58 4.91
CA ARG A 158 33.09 22.50 4.36
C ARG A 158 34.37 21.77 3.94
N ALA A 159 34.81 20.77 4.70
CA ALA A 159 35.95 19.94 4.31
C ALA A 159 35.68 19.14 3.02
N GLY A 160 34.42 18.77 2.75
CA GLY A 160 34.00 18.14 1.50
C GLY A 160 34.09 19.07 0.29
N GLU A 161 33.77 20.36 0.45
CA GLU A 161 33.88 21.36 -0.63
C GLU A 161 35.33 21.55 -1.11
N ALA A 162 36.31 21.34 -0.24
CA ALA A 162 37.73 21.44 -0.58
C ALA A 162 38.27 20.23 -1.38
N ILE A 163 37.50 19.13 -1.47
CA ILE A 163 37.90 17.93 -2.21
C ILE A 163 37.51 18.11 -3.68
N ILE A 164 38.49 18.47 -4.51
CA ILE A 164 38.31 18.52 -5.96
C ILE A 164 38.25 17.09 -6.49
N GLY A 165 37.11 16.68 -7.04
CA GLY A 165 36.93 15.34 -7.61
C GLY A 165 37.90 15.07 -8.77
N LEU A 166 38.40 13.84 -8.86
CA LEU A 166 39.34 13.37 -9.90
C LEU A 166 38.88 13.59 -11.36
N GLN A 167 37.58 13.83 -11.59
CA GLN A 167 37.00 14.16 -12.89
C GLN A 167 36.94 15.66 -13.19
N MET A 168 37.13 16.52 -12.18
CA MET A 168 37.23 17.98 -12.37
C MET A 168 38.66 18.33 -12.77
N GLY A 169 39.04 17.91 -13.97
CA GLY A 169 40.24 18.41 -14.63
C GLY A 169 40.09 19.91 -14.90
N THR A 170 41.04 20.71 -14.43
CA THR A 170 41.07 22.14 -14.78
C THR A 170 41.35 22.29 -16.27
N ASN A 171 40.40 22.87 -17.02
CA ASN A 171 40.62 23.21 -18.42
C ASN A 171 41.59 24.39 -18.61
N LYS A 172 42.02 25.06 -17.52
CA LYS A 172 42.92 26.21 -17.58
C LYS A 172 44.34 25.88 -18.06
N GLY A 173 44.69 24.58 -18.18
CA GLY A 173 45.96 24.12 -18.76
C GLY A 173 45.82 23.35 -20.06
N ALA A 174 44.60 23.09 -20.55
CA ALA A 174 44.37 22.37 -21.80
C ALA A 174 44.47 23.34 -22.98
N ASN A 175 45.68 23.60 -23.46
CA ASN A 175 45.88 24.26 -24.75
C ASN A 175 45.75 23.22 -25.88
N ALA A 176 45.18 23.61 -27.02
CA ALA A 176 45.05 22.75 -28.22
C ALA A 176 46.40 22.51 -28.93
N SER A 177 47.51 22.57 -28.19
CA SER A 177 48.88 22.43 -28.67
C SER A 177 49.15 20.97 -29.02
N GLY A 178 48.73 20.54 -30.20
CA GLY A 178 48.93 19.18 -30.69
C GLY A 178 47.74 18.56 -31.41
N ILE A 179 46.59 19.25 -31.46
CA ILE A 179 45.44 18.79 -32.26
C ILE A 179 45.71 19.13 -33.73
N ASN A 180 46.42 18.24 -34.43
CA ASN A 180 46.60 18.35 -35.88
C ASN A 180 45.39 17.71 -36.58
N MET A 181 44.36 18.53 -36.85
CA MET A 181 43.25 18.11 -37.70
C MET A 181 43.72 18.03 -39.15
N GLY A 182 44.10 16.82 -39.56
CA GLY A 182 44.17 16.47 -40.98
C GLY A 182 45.57 16.30 -41.55
N ASN A 183 46.40 15.41 -40.98
CA ASN A 183 47.50 14.84 -41.74
C ASN A 183 47.10 13.45 -42.26
N THR A 184 46.73 13.38 -43.53
CA THR A 184 46.51 12.13 -44.27
C THR A 184 47.81 11.33 -44.30
N ARG A 185 47.77 10.09 -43.80
CA ARG A 185 48.89 9.15 -43.89
C ARG A 185 49.15 8.85 -45.37
N HIS A 186 50.34 9.15 -45.87
CA HIS A 186 50.84 8.58 -47.12
C HIS A 186 51.26 7.12 -46.85
N MET A 187 50.87 6.21 -47.77
CA MET A 187 51.26 4.80 -47.76
C MET A 187 52.77 4.62 -47.91
#